data_AF-A0ABD6BRH4-F1
#
_entry.id   AF-A0ABD6BRH4-F1
#
_cell.length_a   1.000
_cell.length_b   1.000
_cell.length_c   1.000
_cell.angle_alpha   90.00
_cell.angle_beta   90.00
_cell.angle_gamma   90.00
#
_symmetry.space_group_name_H-M   'P 1'
#
loop_
_entity.id
_entity.type
_entity.pdbx_description
1 polymer ?
#
loop_
_entity_poly.entity_id
_entity_poly.type
_entity_poly.pdbx_seq_one_letter_code
_entity_poly.pdbx_strand_id
1 'polypeptide(L)'
;MFPTNSGGDDDDSARSSRRRFVGAMATLSAVGLAGCAGGDATDTPTDGPMSTMTDTPTATATEEPTPEPTEEPTETPQPAAPDVPVLNYALTLEHLENVFYRDGLETFSDDELMNADALSAFNETVRMQVPEYLRTVGAHEQAHVDALTATIEDLNGDPIGEGEYDFGYETPSEFFQVGAALENTGVAAYAGAAPKVVNNDLLAVAAGIHSNEARHAAFLNLVNDDAPFPNAVDEAMSVDEVLEVAGQFVTSEVDPSAYELDEDRPTHDRKAENDTSDVDVLNYALTLEHLENAFYRDGLAGFSDEELMNADVLSDYDTKIQEKVPGHLAMVGDHEAAHVSAISDTVEQLGGTPVEEAEYDFGYETPSEFLGVAKALENTGVAAYAGAAPTVSADAVFNAAIGIHSVEARHASFLNELNVESPFPVAVDEPMTMAEVQEVAGQFIVE
;
A
#
# COMPACT_ATOMS: atom_id res chain seq x y z
N MET A 1 48.82 -39.99 -10.65
CA MET A 1 49.06 -41.40 -10.27
C MET A 1 48.55 -41.57 -8.86
N PHE A 2 47.35 -42.16 -8.72
CA PHE A 2 46.76 -42.51 -7.42
C PHE A 2 47.55 -43.65 -6.76
N PRO A 3 47.45 -43.80 -5.43
CA PRO A 3 46.60 -44.89 -4.95
C PRO A 3 45.69 -44.56 -3.76
N THR A 4 44.57 -45.27 -3.77
CA THR A 4 43.49 -45.49 -2.81
C THR A 4 43.96 -46.33 -1.60
N ASN A 5 43.57 -45.99 -0.37
CA ASN A 5 42.41 -46.42 0.44
C ASN A 5 42.43 -47.87 0.99
N SER A 6 42.40 -47.97 2.32
CA SER A 6 41.80 -49.01 3.18
C SER A 6 41.96 -48.54 4.65
N GLY A 7 41.02 -48.57 5.58
CA GLY A 7 39.66 -49.05 5.72
C GLY A 7 39.41 -49.16 7.24
N GLY A 8 38.20 -48.85 7.72
CA GLY A 8 37.85 -49.00 9.14
C GLY A 8 36.60 -48.22 9.56
N ASP A 9 35.45 -48.85 9.38
CA ASP A 9 34.14 -48.48 9.93
C ASP A 9 34.10 -48.63 11.46
N ASP A 10 33.39 -47.73 12.16
CA ASP A 10 32.14 -48.02 12.89
C ASP A 10 31.85 -46.98 13.99
N ASP A 11 30.67 -46.38 13.83
CA ASP A 11 29.60 -46.15 14.82
C ASP A 11 29.31 -44.78 15.46
N ASP A 12 28.00 -44.52 15.42
CA ASP A 12 27.10 -43.76 16.28
C ASP A 12 26.96 -42.23 16.22
N SER A 13 26.03 -41.83 15.36
CA SER A 13 24.75 -41.17 15.73
C SER A 13 24.76 -39.94 16.66
N ALA A 14 24.55 -38.76 16.04
CA ALA A 14 23.84 -37.65 16.67
C ALA A 14 23.00 -36.90 15.61
N ARG A 15 21.78 -37.39 15.38
CA ARG A 15 20.67 -36.61 14.79
C ARG A 15 20.09 -35.70 15.88
N SER A 16 19.80 -34.45 15.53
CA SER A 16 18.61 -33.66 15.95
C SER A 16 18.92 -32.16 15.83
N SER A 17 18.55 -31.52 14.72
CA SER A 17 17.32 -30.73 14.61
C SER A 17 17.30 -29.45 15.45
N ARG A 18 17.47 -28.29 14.78
CA ARG A 18 16.90 -26.98 15.17
C ARG A 18 16.53 -26.25 13.87
N ARG A 19 15.27 -26.40 13.45
CA ARG A 19 14.19 -25.38 13.46
C ARG A 19 14.12 -24.58 12.15
N ARG A 20 13.40 -25.16 11.19
CA ARG A 20 12.59 -24.41 10.22
C ARG A 20 11.49 -23.69 11.01
N PHE A 21 11.37 -22.38 10.85
CA PHE A 21 10.17 -21.66 11.26
C PHE A 21 9.42 -21.28 9.99
N VAL A 22 8.29 -21.94 9.78
CA VAL A 22 7.23 -21.52 8.85
C VAL A 22 6.27 -20.72 9.73
N GLY A 23 6.25 -19.40 9.56
CA GLY A 23 5.34 -18.51 10.25
C GLY A 23 4.26 -18.07 9.27
N ALA A 24 3.11 -18.74 9.32
CA ALA A 24 1.88 -18.26 8.70
C ALA A 24 1.41 -17.02 9.49
N MET A 25 1.43 -15.85 8.85
CA MET A 25 0.73 -14.67 9.34
C MET A 25 -0.76 -14.87 9.05
N ALA A 26 -1.53 -15.05 10.12
CA ALA A 26 -2.98 -15.07 10.09
C ALA A 26 -3.46 -13.62 9.96
N THR A 27 -4.26 -13.36 8.93
CA THR A 27 -5.06 -12.14 8.78
C THR A 27 -5.95 -11.97 10.02
N LEU A 28 -5.64 -10.98 10.86
CA LEU A 28 -6.47 -10.56 11.97
C LEU A 28 -7.17 -9.26 11.58
N SER A 29 -8.36 -9.40 10.98
CA SER A 29 -9.35 -8.33 10.96
C SER A 29 -9.71 -7.99 12.41
N ALA A 30 -9.25 -6.84 12.89
CA ALA A 30 -9.59 -6.32 14.21
C ALA A 30 -10.49 -5.07 14.08
N VAL A 31 -11.71 -5.25 13.58
CA VAL A 31 -12.81 -4.33 13.90
C VAL A 31 -13.32 -4.68 15.29
N GLY A 32 -12.90 -3.90 16.29
CA GLY A 32 -13.36 -4.04 17.67
C GLY A 32 -14.74 -3.42 17.87
N LEU A 33 -15.81 -4.23 17.86
CA LEU A 33 -17.10 -3.84 18.43
C LEU A 33 -17.51 -4.85 19.51
N ALA A 34 -17.46 -4.40 20.75
CA ALA A 34 -17.81 -5.13 21.95
C ALA A 34 -19.32 -5.00 22.27
N GLY A 35 -19.96 -6.14 22.58
CA GLY A 35 -21.08 -6.30 23.54
C GLY A 35 -22.43 -5.66 23.18
N CYS A 36 -23.57 -6.34 23.16
CA CYS A 36 -24.05 -7.27 24.18
C CYS A 36 -25.07 -8.26 23.59
N ALA A 37 -24.86 -9.56 23.88
CA ALA A 37 -25.87 -10.59 23.77
C ALA A 37 -26.55 -10.79 25.13
N GLY A 38 -27.88 -10.84 25.12
CA GLY A 38 -28.72 -11.46 26.15
C GLY A 38 -30.02 -11.85 25.47
N GLY A 39 -30.57 -13.05 25.58
CA GLY A 39 -30.27 -14.19 26.43
C GLY A 39 -31.54 -15.03 26.46
N ASP A 40 -31.45 -16.20 25.83
CA ASP A 40 -32.24 -17.42 25.96
C ASP A 40 -33.78 -17.44 26.00
N ALA A 41 -34.28 -18.35 25.18
CA ALA A 41 -35.65 -18.87 25.15
C ALA A 41 -35.81 -20.03 26.15
N THR A 42 -37.03 -20.21 26.67
CA THR A 42 -37.73 -21.51 26.86
C THR A 42 -39.03 -21.28 27.64
N ASP A 43 -40.20 -21.55 27.03
CA ASP A 43 -41.03 -22.72 27.35
C ASP A 43 -42.36 -22.71 26.57
N THR A 44 -42.85 -23.92 26.27
CA THR A 44 -43.88 -24.27 25.29
C THR A 44 -45.27 -24.52 25.95
N PRO A 45 -46.34 -24.96 25.23
CA PRO A 45 -47.61 -24.23 25.09
C PRO A 45 -48.81 -24.88 25.81
N THR A 46 -50.00 -24.26 25.77
CA THR A 46 -51.30 -24.99 25.69
C THR A 46 -52.51 -24.11 25.34
N ASP A 47 -53.41 -24.72 24.57
CA ASP A 47 -54.68 -24.27 23.99
C ASP A 47 -55.78 -23.76 24.94
N GLY A 48 -56.65 -22.89 24.41
CA GLY A 48 -58.12 -23.04 24.58
C GLY A 48 -58.94 -21.76 24.82
N PRO A 49 -60.21 -21.65 24.35
CA PRO A 49 -60.74 -20.39 23.79
C PRO A 49 -61.90 -19.73 24.57
N MET A 50 -62.18 -18.48 24.15
CA MET A 50 -63.46 -17.73 24.12
C MET A 50 -64.23 -17.39 25.42
N SER A 51 -64.28 -16.07 25.66
CA SER A 51 -65.47 -15.20 25.71
C SER A 51 -66.13 -14.80 27.05
N THR A 52 -66.42 -13.49 27.09
CA THR A 52 -67.54 -12.77 27.71
C THR A 52 -67.41 -12.10 29.11
N MET A 53 -67.76 -10.79 29.06
CA MET A 53 -68.44 -9.93 30.06
C MET A 53 -67.58 -9.18 31.10
N THR A 54 -67.53 -7.86 30.86
CA THR A 54 -68.00 -6.76 31.73
C THR A 54 -67.69 -6.86 33.23
N ASP A 55 -66.84 -5.96 33.72
CA ASP A 55 -67.22 -5.03 34.79
C ASP A 55 -66.19 -3.90 34.95
N THR A 56 -66.72 -2.68 35.00
CA THR A 56 -66.00 -1.43 35.25
C THR A 56 -65.93 -1.15 36.74
N PRO A 57 -64.76 -0.79 37.30
CA PRO A 57 -64.71 0.02 38.51
C PRO A 57 -64.14 1.41 38.20
N THR A 58 -64.95 2.41 38.55
CA THR A 58 -64.65 3.84 38.56
C THR A 58 -63.37 4.15 39.34
N ALA A 59 -62.34 4.64 38.63
CA ALA A 59 -61.17 5.27 39.22
C ALA A 59 -61.52 6.69 39.69
N THR A 60 -61.10 7.05 40.91
CA THR A 60 -61.06 8.44 41.37
C THR A 60 -59.62 8.91 41.20
N ALA A 61 -59.40 9.83 40.26
CA ALA A 61 -58.09 10.40 39.97
C ALA A 61 -57.58 11.26 41.12
N THR A 62 -56.38 10.96 41.62
CA THR A 62 -55.54 11.90 42.36
C THR A 62 -54.34 12.16 41.46
N GLU A 63 -54.21 13.38 40.94
CA GLU A 63 -53.10 13.76 40.08
C GLU A 63 -51.82 13.92 40.92
N GLU A 64 -50.88 12.99 40.74
CA GLU A 64 -49.46 13.25 41.04
C GLU A 64 -48.87 14.10 39.90
N PRO A 65 -48.05 15.12 40.18
CA PRO A 65 -47.41 15.90 39.14
C PRO A 65 -46.39 15.03 38.40
N THR A 66 -46.64 14.82 37.11
CA THR A 66 -45.70 14.26 36.14
C THR A 66 -44.37 15.04 36.18
N PRO A 67 -43.20 14.40 36.33
CA PRO A 67 -41.93 15.08 36.11
C PRO A 67 -41.88 15.53 34.64
N GLU A 68 -41.61 16.82 34.42
CA GLU A 68 -41.33 17.34 33.07
C GLU A 68 -40.19 16.53 32.44
N PRO A 69 -40.28 16.19 31.15
CA PRO A 69 -39.15 15.58 30.46
C PRO A 69 -38.01 16.59 30.46
N THR A 70 -36.89 16.23 31.09
CA THR A 70 -35.62 16.91 30.87
C THR A 70 -35.33 16.78 29.38
N GLU A 71 -35.39 17.89 28.63
CA GLU A 71 -34.89 17.91 27.26
C GLU A 71 -33.41 17.57 27.31
N GLU A 72 -33.04 16.41 26.75
CA GLU A 72 -31.64 16.13 26.44
C GLU A 72 -31.14 17.26 25.53
N PRO A 73 -29.98 17.88 25.83
CA PRO A 73 -29.48 18.94 24.99
C PRO A 73 -29.28 18.37 23.58
N THR A 74 -30.00 18.94 22.60
CA THR A 74 -29.74 18.67 21.18
C THR A 74 -28.28 19.02 20.91
N GLU A 75 -27.45 18.01 20.65
CA GLU A 75 -26.07 18.24 20.25
C GLU A 75 -26.07 19.14 19.01
N THR A 76 -25.31 20.23 19.08
CA THR A 76 -25.11 21.08 17.91
C THR A 76 -24.28 20.27 16.91
N PRO A 77 -24.68 20.17 15.63
CA PRO A 77 -23.92 19.43 14.63
C PRO A 77 -22.46 19.92 14.65
N GLN A 78 -21.53 18.98 14.83
CA GLN A 78 -20.11 19.28 14.73
C GLN A 78 -19.77 19.57 13.26
N PRO A 79 -18.99 20.63 12.95
CA PRO A 79 -18.56 20.87 11.57
C PRO A 79 -17.64 19.74 11.09
N ALA A 80 -17.67 19.48 9.79
CA ALA A 80 -16.75 18.56 9.11
C ALA A 80 -15.29 18.93 9.39
N ALA A 81 -14.42 17.93 9.53
CA ALA A 81 -12.99 18.15 9.72
C ALA A 81 -12.33 18.79 8.47
N PRO A 82 -11.24 19.54 8.64
CA PRO A 82 -10.57 20.26 7.53
C PRO A 82 -9.97 19.33 6.45
N ASP A 83 -9.86 18.03 6.71
CA ASP A 83 -9.33 17.06 5.75
C ASP A 83 -10.39 16.45 4.84
N VAL A 84 -11.68 16.63 5.14
CA VAL A 84 -12.78 16.05 4.35
C VAL A 84 -12.69 16.39 2.85
N PRO A 85 -12.37 17.63 2.41
CA PRO A 85 -12.25 17.90 0.98
C PRO A 85 -11.09 17.15 0.30
N VAL A 86 -9.96 16.94 1.01
CA VAL A 86 -8.81 16.18 0.49
C VAL A 86 -9.16 14.69 0.38
N LEU A 87 -9.89 14.15 1.37
CA LEU A 87 -10.35 12.77 1.36
C LEU A 87 -11.43 12.53 0.30
N ASN A 88 -12.36 13.47 0.09
CA ASN A 88 -13.34 13.38 -0.99
C ASN A 88 -12.70 13.47 -2.38
N TYR A 89 -11.61 14.23 -2.50
CA TYR A 89 -10.79 14.22 -3.72
C TYR A 89 -10.19 12.83 -3.97
N ALA A 90 -9.54 12.23 -2.97
CA ALA A 90 -9.01 10.87 -3.10
C ALA A 90 -10.14 9.86 -3.41
N LEU A 91 -11.25 9.91 -2.66
CA LEU A 91 -12.39 8.99 -2.83
C LEU A 91 -13.00 9.05 -4.24
N THR A 92 -12.93 10.21 -4.90
CA THR A 92 -13.37 10.34 -6.29
C THR A 92 -12.50 9.52 -7.25
N LEU A 93 -11.20 9.50 -7.02
CA LEU A 93 -10.25 8.72 -7.82
C LEU A 93 -10.40 7.22 -7.52
N GLU A 94 -10.54 6.85 -6.25
CA GLU A 94 -10.80 5.45 -5.86
C GLU A 94 -12.11 4.92 -6.47
N HIS A 95 -13.16 5.74 -6.54
CA HIS A 95 -14.38 5.35 -7.25
C HIS A 95 -14.12 5.14 -8.74
N LEU A 96 -13.31 5.99 -9.38
CA LEU A 96 -12.97 5.85 -10.80
C LEU A 96 -12.24 4.52 -11.06
N GLU A 97 -11.21 4.21 -10.27
CA GLU A 97 -10.40 2.98 -10.39
C GLU A 97 -11.20 1.73 -10.00
N ASN A 98 -11.98 1.77 -8.91
CA ASN A 98 -12.85 0.67 -8.52
C ASN A 98 -13.86 0.32 -9.62
N VAL A 99 -14.52 1.32 -10.22
CA VAL A 99 -15.45 1.08 -11.33
C VAL A 99 -14.72 0.58 -12.58
N PHE A 100 -13.54 1.12 -12.87
CA PHE A 100 -12.71 0.68 -13.99
C PHE A 100 -12.41 -0.83 -13.93
N TYR A 101 -11.92 -1.32 -12.80
CA TYR A 101 -11.63 -2.76 -12.65
C TYR A 101 -12.88 -3.60 -12.59
N ARG A 102 -13.90 -3.18 -11.84
CA ARG A 102 -15.18 -3.89 -11.74
C ARG A 102 -15.78 -4.12 -13.13
N ASP A 103 -15.92 -3.06 -13.91
CA ASP A 103 -16.60 -3.12 -15.21
C ASP A 103 -15.71 -3.77 -16.28
N GLY A 104 -14.39 -3.56 -16.23
CA GLY A 104 -13.42 -4.21 -17.12
C GLY A 104 -13.38 -5.73 -16.94
N LEU A 105 -13.40 -6.20 -15.69
CA LEU A 105 -13.42 -7.64 -15.35
C LEU A 105 -14.78 -8.30 -15.64
N GLU A 106 -15.87 -7.54 -15.71
CA GLU A 106 -17.15 -8.02 -16.23
C GLU A 106 -17.18 -8.08 -17.76
N THR A 107 -16.43 -7.19 -18.42
CA THR A 107 -16.40 -7.04 -19.88
C THR A 107 -15.58 -8.13 -20.55
N PHE A 108 -14.38 -8.42 -20.02
CA PHE A 108 -13.45 -9.39 -20.62
C PHE A 108 -13.40 -10.68 -19.83
N SER A 109 -13.46 -11.81 -20.54
CA SER A 109 -13.21 -13.11 -19.92
C SER A 109 -11.73 -13.31 -19.59
N ASP A 110 -11.45 -14.21 -18.64
CA ASP A 110 -10.10 -14.66 -18.30
C ASP A 110 -9.30 -15.07 -19.55
N ASP A 111 -9.93 -15.79 -20.49
CA ASP A 111 -9.26 -16.22 -21.74
C ASP A 111 -8.90 -15.02 -22.63
N GLU A 112 -9.73 -13.98 -22.68
CA GLU A 112 -9.41 -12.75 -23.41
C GLU A 112 -8.27 -11.97 -22.74
N LEU A 113 -8.30 -11.83 -21.42
CA LEU A 113 -7.25 -11.16 -20.64
C LEU A 113 -5.90 -11.89 -20.77
N MET A 114 -5.86 -13.20 -20.58
CA MET A 114 -4.63 -14.02 -20.68
C MET A 114 -4.05 -14.06 -22.10
N ASN A 115 -4.85 -13.78 -23.13
CA ASN A 115 -4.42 -13.77 -24.53
C ASN A 115 -4.37 -12.36 -25.15
N ALA A 116 -4.36 -11.32 -24.32
CA ALA A 116 -4.13 -9.95 -24.76
C ALA A 116 -2.81 -9.82 -25.53
N ASP A 117 -2.77 -8.98 -26.56
CA ASP A 117 -1.55 -8.73 -27.35
C ASP A 117 -0.42 -8.14 -26.49
N ALA A 118 -0.75 -7.31 -25.50
CA ALA A 118 0.20 -6.77 -24.52
C ALA A 118 0.99 -7.88 -23.81
N LEU A 119 0.33 -9.02 -23.56
CA LEU A 119 0.94 -10.15 -22.88
C LEU A 119 1.72 -11.10 -23.82
N SER A 120 1.82 -10.80 -25.11
CA SER A 120 2.47 -11.70 -26.09
C SER A 120 3.96 -11.97 -25.82
N ALA A 121 4.61 -11.12 -25.00
CA ALA A 121 5.97 -11.33 -24.53
C ALA A 121 6.08 -12.34 -23.37
N PHE A 122 4.98 -12.64 -22.68
CA PHE A 122 4.94 -13.46 -21.47
C PHE A 122 4.58 -14.92 -21.77
N ASN A 123 5.12 -15.86 -20.99
CA ASN A 123 4.74 -17.27 -21.11
C ASN A 123 3.33 -17.53 -20.57
N GLU A 124 2.83 -18.75 -20.77
CA GLU A 124 1.51 -19.15 -20.27
C GLU A 124 1.40 -19.06 -18.74
N THR A 125 2.46 -19.39 -18.00
CA THR A 125 2.48 -19.32 -16.53
C THR A 125 2.16 -17.92 -16.01
N VAL A 126 2.87 -16.90 -16.49
CA VAL A 126 2.63 -15.50 -16.09
C VAL A 126 1.26 -15.04 -16.56
N ARG A 127 0.90 -15.33 -17.82
CA ARG A 127 -0.40 -14.93 -18.38
C ARG A 127 -1.58 -15.46 -17.56
N MET A 128 -1.50 -16.70 -17.07
CA MET A 128 -2.55 -17.29 -16.24
C MET A 128 -2.77 -16.58 -14.89
N GLN A 129 -1.78 -15.82 -14.39
CA GLN A 129 -1.90 -15.09 -13.13
C GLN A 129 -2.58 -13.72 -13.30
N VAL A 130 -2.46 -13.11 -14.48
CA VAL A 130 -2.92 -11.74 -14.75
C VAL A 130 -4.39 -11.51 -14.39
N PRO A 131 -5.37 -12.37 -14.74
CA PRO A 131 -6.76 -12.12 -14.34
C PRO A 131 -6.99 -12.10 -12.84
N GLU A 132 -6.25 -12.91 -12.08
CA GLU A 132 -6.37 -12.93 -10.61
C GLU A 132 -5.69 -11.72 -9.98
N TYR A 133 -4.56 -11.29 -10.53
CA TYR A 133 -3.92 -10.03 -10.13
C TYR A 133 -4.86 -8.84 -10.37
N LEU A 134 -5.51 -8.74 -11.53
CA LEU A 134 -6.47 -7.66 -11.80
C LEU A 134 -7.69 -7.70 -10.86
N ARG A 135 -8.17 -8.88 -10.48
CA ARG A 135 -9.22 -9.00 -9.44
C ARG A 135 -8.73 -8.55 -8.07
N THR A 136 -7.46 -8.81 -7.77
CA THR A 136 -6.85 -8.38 -6.51
C THR A 136 -6.74 -6.85 -6.49
N VAL A 137 -6.30 -6.23 -7.58
CA VAL A 137 -6.31 -4.76 -7.75
C VAL A 137 -7.74 -4.21 -7.54
N GLY A 138 -8.73 -4.71 -8.27
CA GLY A 138 -10.12 -4.27 -8.08
C GLY A 138 -10.67 -4.48 -6.66
N ALA A 139 -10.18 -5.49 -5.93
CA ALA A 139 -10.54 -5.69 -4.52
C ALA A 139 -9.83 -4.69 -3.59
N HIS A 140 -8.61 -4.26 -3.94
CA HIS A 140 -7.89 -3.19 -3.23
C HIS A 140 -8.59 -1.85 -3.43
N GLU A 141 -8.97 -1.50 -4.67
CA GLU A 141 -9.70 -0.24 -4.95
C GLU A 141 -11.02 -0.16 -4.17
N GLN A 142 -11.77 -1.27 -4.10
CA GLN A 142 -12.96 -1.33 -3.26
C GLN A 142 -12.64 -1.12 -1.77
N ALA A 143 -11.52 -1.67 -1.28
CA ALA A 143 -11.10 -1.49 0.09
C ALA A 143 -10.67 -0.04 0.38
N HIS A 144 -10.05 0.65 -0.59
CA HIS A 144 -9.73 2.07 -0.49
C HIS A 144 -10.99 2.94 -0.43
N VAL A 145 -11.96 2.68 -1.32
CA VAL A 145 -13.29 3.33 -1.30
C VAL A 145 -13.94 3.16 0.07
N ASP A 146 -13.96 1.94 0.61
CA ASP A 146 -14.56 1.63 1.91
C ASP A 146 -13.84 2.38 3.05
N ALA A 147 -12.50 2.40 3.04
CA ALA A 147 -11.68 3.05 4.05
C ALA A 147 -11.84 4.58 4.05
N LEU A 148 -11.81 5.22 2.88
CA LEU A 148 -12.00 6.66 2.73
C LEU A 148 -13.42 7.08 3.10
N THR A 149 -14.42 6.32 2.65
CA THR A 149 -15.83 6.56 3.01
C THR A 149 -16.02 6.56 4.52
N ALA A 150 -15.54 5.50 5.20
CA ALA A 150 -15.63 5.40 6.65
C ALA A 150 -14.88 6.55 7.37
N THR A 151 -13.69 6.89 6.88
CA THR A 151 -12.89 7.99 7.46
C THR A 151 -13.59 9.34 7.32
N ILE A 152 -14.21 9.62 6.16
CA ILE A 152 -14.94 10.86 5.94
C ILE A 152 -16.16 10.95 6.88
N GLU A 153 -16.91 9.86 7.05
CA GLU A 153 -18.03 9.80 8.00
C GLU A 153 -17.58 10.03 9.44
N ASP A 154 -16.48 9.39 9.87
CA ASP A 154 -15.89 9.58 11.21
C ASP A 154 -15.43 11.02 11.45
N LEU A 155 -15.07 11.74 10.38
CA LEU A 155 -14.71 13.14 10.39
C LEU A 155 -15.91 14.10 10.26
N ASN A 156 -17.14 13.59 10.38
CA ASN A 156 -18.40 14.33 10.22
C ASN A 156 -18.56 14.98 8.83
N GLY A 157 -17.91 14.41 7.81
CA GLY A 157 -18.07 14.80 6.41
C GLY A 157 -19.15 13.97 5.71
N ASP A 158 -19.58 14.46 4.56
CA ASP A 158 -20.43 13.70 3.63
C ASP A 158 -19.52 13.08 2.55
N PRO A 159 -19.41 11.74 2.46
CA PRO A 159 -18.64 11.08 1.42
C PRO A 159 -19.26 11.30 0.04
N ILE A 160 -18.41 11.57 -0.95
CA ILE A 160 -18.83 11.66 -2.34
C ILE A 160 -19.19 10.27 -2.88
N GLY A 161 -20.26 10.22 -3.67
CA GLY A 161 -20.73 8.98 -4.28
C GLY A 161 -20.02 8.64 -5.58
N GLU A 162 -20.15 7.39 -6.00
CA GLU A 162 -19.68 6.89 -7.31
C GLU A 162 -20.29 7.72 -8.46
N GLY A 163 -19.45 8.11 -9.43
CA GLY A 163 -19.85 8.79 -10.66
C GLY A 163 -20.27 7.84 -11.80
N GLU A 164 -20.51 8.40 -12.98
CA GLU A 164 -20.70 7.64 -14.24
C GLU A 164 -19.46 7.81 -15.13
N TYR A 165 -18.91 6.72 -15.65
CA TYR A 165 -17.63 6.73 -16.37
C TYR A 165 -17.71 6.10 -17.77
N ASP A 166 -16.86 6.57 -18.68
CA ASP A 166 -16.59 5.98 -20.00
C ASP A 166 -15.07 5.90 -20.23
N PHE A 167 -14.53 4.69 -20.18
CA PHE A 167 -13.10 4.42 -20.28
C PHE A 167 -12.61 4.20 -21.72
N GLY A 168 -13.53 4.04 -22.69
CA GLY A 168 -13.19 3.97 -24.11
C GLY A 168 -12.34 2.78 -24.59
N TYR A 169 -12.03 1.78 -23.76
CA TYR A 169 -11.32 0.57 -24.20
C TYR A 169 -12.25 -0.38 -24.97
N GLU A 170 -11.72 -1.03 -26.02
CA GLU A 170 -12.45 -2.07 -26.78
C GLU A 170 -11.77 -3.44 -26.67
N THR A 171 -10.51 -3.48 -26.22
CA THR A 171 -9.68 -4.69 -26.14
C THR A 171 -9.01 -4.85 -24.78
N PRO A 172 -8.63 -6.07 -24.38
CA PRO A 172 -7.84 -6.31 -23.16
C PRO A 172 -6.52 -5.50 -23.09
N SER A 173 -5.84 -5.31 -24.23
CA SER A 173 -4.61 -4.52 -24.27
C SER A 173 -4.87 -3.02 -24.02
N GLU A 174 -5.98 -2.49 -24.52
CA GLU A 174 -6.40 -1.11 -24.22
C GLU A 174 -6.84 -0.98 -22.76
N PHE A 175 -7.51 -1.99 -22.21
CA PHE A 175 -7.82 -2.06 -20.78
C PHE A 175 -6.53 -1.98 -19.95
N PHE A 176 -5.49 -2.76 -20.24
CA PHE A 176 -4.22 -2.65 -19.49
C PHE A 176 -3.53 -1.30 -19.64
N GLN A 177 -3.64 -0.64 -20.80
CA GLN A 177 -3.07 0.69 -21.02
C GLN A 177 -3.82 1.77 -20.23
N VAL A 178 -5.16 1.71 -20.22
CA VAL A 178 -5.97 2.64 -19.40
C VAL A 178 -5.70 2.40 -17.91
N GLY A 179 -5.62 1.13 -17.49
CA GLY A 179 -5.24 0.78 -16.12
C GLY A 179 -3.91 1.39 -15.72
N ALA A 180 -2.84 1.17 -16.52
CA ALA A 180 -1.54 1.79 -16.27
C ALA A 180 -1.63 3.32 -16.17
N ALA A 181 -2.43 3.97 -17.02
CA ALA A 181 -2.60 5.42 -16.96
C ALA A 181 -3.33 5.88 -15.69
N LEU A 182 -4.36 5.15 -15.23
CA LEU A 182 -5.09 5.43 -13.99
C LEU A 182 -4.16 5.26 -12.79
N GLU A 183 -3.55 4.09 -12.60
CA GLU A 183 -2.66 3.83 -11.44
C GLU A 183 -1.52 4.84 -11.33
N ASN A 184 -0.85 5.18 -12.44
CA ASN A 184 0.21 6.19 -12.41
C ASN A 184 -0.34 7.59 -12.08
N THR A 185 -1.58 7.89 -12.47
CA THR A 185 -2.28 9.13 -12.07
C THR A 185 -2.65 9.09 -10.58
N GLY A 186 -3.12 7.95 -10.06
CA GLY A 186 -3.40 7.70 -8.65
C GLY A 186 -2.17 7.98 -7.77
N VAL A 187 -1.02 7.39 -8.12
CA VAL A 187 0.27 7.66 -7.46
C VAL A 187 0.56 9.17 -7.39
N ALA A 188 0.53 9.85 -8.53
CA ALA A 188 0.83 11.28 -8.59
C ALA A 188 -0.20 12.14 -7.84
N ALA A 189 -1.47 11.71 -7.82
CA ALA A 189 -2.55 12.39 -7.11
C ALA A 189 -2.40 12.30 -5.60
N TYR A 190 -2.12 11.12 -5.07
CA TYR A 190 -1.83 10.93 -3.65
C TYR A 190 -0.57 11.71 -3.22
N ALA A 191 0.50 11.65 -4.01
CA ALA A 191 1.71 12.43 -3.76
C ALA A 191 1.44 13.95 -3.73
N GLY A 192 0.53 14.46 -4.57
CA GLY A 192 0.13 15.87 -4.58
C GLY A 192 -0.88 16.28 -3.50
N ALA A 193 -1.65 15.32 -2.98
CA ALA A 193 -2.67 15.55 -1.97
C ALA A 193 -2.15 15.36 -0.54
N ALA A 194 -1.28 14.38 -0.29
CA ALA A 194 -0.71 14.09 1.02
C ALA A 194 -0.09 15.30 1.73
N PRO A 195 0.63 16.22 1.04
CA PRO A 195 1.20 17.42 1.67
C PRO A 195 0.14 18.36 2.24
N LYS A 196 -1.11 18.23 1.81
CA LYS A 196 -2.23 19.05 2.27
C LYS A 196 -2.88 18.47 3.51
N VAL A 197 -2.73 17.20 3.86
CA VAL A 197 -3.40 16.58 5.01
C VAL A 197 -2.98 17.25 6.32
N VAL A 198 -3.96 17.64 7.15
CA VAL A 198 -3.77 18.34 8.43
C VAL A 198 -3.64 17.35 9.58
N ASN A 199 -4.48 16.32 9.62
CA ASN A 199 -4.43 15.30 10.66
C ASN A 199 -3.33 14.27 10.36
N ASN A 200 -2.26 14.28 11.17
CA ASN A 200 -1.15 13.33 11.02
C ASN A 200 -1.56 11.87 11.16
N ASP A 201 -2.63 11.57 11.91
CA ASP A 201 -3.10 10.19 12.07
C ASP A 201 -3.58 9.59 10.74
N LEU A 202 -3.90 10.42 9.74
CA LEU A 202 -4.29 10.00 8.40
C LEU A 202 -3.10 9.71 7.49
N LEU A 203 -1.91 10.26 7.78
CA LEU A 203 -0.77 10.22 6.86
C LEU A 203 -0.20 8.82 6.68
N ALA A 204 -0.15 8.01 7.73
CA ALA A 204 0.38 6.66 7.64
C ALA A 204 -0.54 5.75 6.79
N VAL A 205 -1.85 5.88 6.94
CA VAL A 205 -2.83 5.14 6.12
C VAL A 205 -2.82 5.65 4.68
N ALA A 206 -2.79 6.96 4.47
CA ALA A 206 -2.69 7.56 3.14
C ALA A 206 -1.40 7.15 2.41
N ALA A 207 -0.28 7.04 3.15
CA ALA A 207 0.96 6.50 2.61
C ALA A 207 0.80 5.02 2.23
N GLY A 208 0.15 4.20 3.06
CA GLY A 208 -0.09 2.79 2.74
C GLY A 208 -0.96 2.55 1.51
N ILE A 209 -1.92 3.44 1.22
CA ILE A 209 -2.68 3.41 -0.04
C ILE A 209 -1.79 3.87 -1.20
N HIS A 210 -1.10 5.00 -1.04
CA HIS A 210 -0.19 5.54 -2.05
C HIS A 210 0.89 4.54 -2.53
N SER A 211 1.47 3.75 -1.62
CA SER A 211 2.42 2.69 -2.01
C SER A 211 1.71 1.53 -2.72
N ASN A 212 0.44 1.24 -2.40
CA ASN A 212 -0.34 0.24 -3.11
C ASN A 212 -0.59 0.63 -4.58
N GLU A 213 -1.04 1.87 -4.81
CA GLU A 213 -1.17 2.46 -6.15
C GLU A 213 0.12 2.31 -6.95
N ALA A 214 1.26 2.57 -6.30
CA ALA A 214 2.56 2.46 -6.93
C ALA A 214 2.93 1.01 -7.29
N ARG A 215 2.52 0.04 -6.46
CA ARG A 215 2.70 -1.40 -6.76
C ARG A 215 1.84 -1.83 -7.95
N HIS A 216 0.58 -1.39 -8.02
CA HIS A 216 -0.31 -1.64 -9.15
C HIS A 216 0.25 -1.02 -10.43
N ALA A 217 0.70 0.23 -10.37
CA ALA A 217 1.31 0.94 -11.48
C ALA A 217 2.56 0.21 -12.01
N ALA A 218 3.43 -0.29 -11.12
CA ALA A 218 4.61 -1.08 -11.54
C ALA A 218 4.23 -2.36 -12.27
N PHE A 219 3.23 -3.09 -11.77
CA PHE A 219 2.73 -4.30 -12.41
C PHE A 219 2.14 -4.02 -13.79
N LEU A 220 1.30 -2.99 -13.92
CA LEU A 220 0.68 -2.64 -15.20
C LEU A 220 1.67 -2.07 -16.20
N ASN A 221 2.64 -1.28 -15.76
CA ASN A 221 3.78 -0.87 -16.59
C ASN A 221 4.53 -2.11 -17.13
N LEU A 222 4.84 -3.08 -16.26
CA LEU A 222 5.50 -4.32 -16.67
C LEU A 222 4.68 -5.09 -17.72
N VAL A 223 3.38 -5.29 -17.46
CA VAL A 223 2.43 -5.99 -18.35
C VAL A 223 2.35 -5.31 -19.73
N ASN A 224 2.47 -3.99 -19.78
CA ASN A 224 2.47 -3.22 -21.03
C ASN A 224 3.83 -3.13 -21.74
N ASP A 225 4.84 -3.89 -21.27
CA ASP A 225 6.22 -3.88 -21.80
C ASP A 225 6.99 -2.56 -21.54
N ASP A 226 6.48 -1.71 -20.64
CA ASP A 226 7.11 -0.47 -20.19
C ASP A 226 8.07 -0.71 -19.00
N ALA A 227 8.82 0.33 -18.61
CA ALA A 227 9.65 0.28 -17.41
C ALA A 227 8.75 0.29 -16.15
N PRO A 228 8.86 -0.70 -15.24
CA PRO A 228 7.98 -0.77 -14.05
C PRO A 228 8.12 0.44 -13.11
N PHE A 229 9.34 0.97 -13.00
CA PHE A 229 9.73 2.14 -12.23
C PHE A 229 10.56 3.05 -13.14
N PRO A 230 9.93 3.97 -13.88
CA PRO A 230 10.63 4.75 -14.90
C PRO A 230 11.50 5.88 -14.33
N ASN A 231 11.26 6.29 -13.08
CA ASN A 231 11.92 7.41 -12.43
C ASN A 231 12.49 6.99 -11.07
N ALA A 232 13.59 7.63 -10.65
CA ALA A 232 14.12 7.52 -9.29
C ALA A 232 13.31 8.32 -8.27
N VAL A 233 12.52 9.30 -8.71
CA VAL A 233 11.59 10.02 -7.83
C VAL A 233 10.35 10.30 -8.66
N ASP A 234 9.18 9.82 -8.24
CA ASP A 234 7.95 10.11 -8.93
C ASP A 234 7.50 11.55 -8.69
N GLU A 235 6.91 12.16 -9.71
CA GLU A 235 6.42 13.54 -9.65
C GLU A 235 4.97 13.59 -9.15
N ALA A 236 4.72 14.48 -8.19
CA ALA A 236 3.37 14.78 -7.74
C ALA A 236 2.62 15.65 -8.76
N MET A 237 1.32 15.37 -8.95
CA MET A 237 0.44 16.21 -9.76
C MET A 237 -0.43 17.11 -8.87
N SER A 238 -0.70 18.32 -9.33
CA SER A 238 -1.72 19.17 -8.72
C SER A 238 -3.12 18.60 -8.95
N VAL A 239 -4.07 18.99 -8.09
CA VAL A 239 -5.49 18.59 -8.22
C VAL A 239 -6.04 18.94 -9.61
N ASP A 240 -5.68 20.11 -10.15
CA ASP A 240 -6.14 20.54 -11.48
C ASP A 240 -5.59 19.64 -12.59
N GLU A 241 -4.31 19.25 -12.52
CA GLU A 241 -3.68 18.35 -13.49
C GLU A 241 -4.30 16.95 -13.42
N VAL A 242 -4.56 16.45 -12.21
CA VAL A 242 -5.21 15.14 -12.03
C VAL A 242 -6.64 15.18 -12.57
N LEU A 243 -7.42 16.21 -12.25
CA LEU A 243 -8.78 16.35 -12.76
C LEU A 243 -8.83 16.55 -14.28
N GLU A 244 -7.79 17.13 -14.89
CA GLU A 244 -7.67 17.18 -16.36
C GLU A 244 -7.50 15.78 -16.95
N VAL A 245 -6.69 14.92 -16.32
CA VAL A 245 -6.48 13.52 -16.76
C VAL A 245 -7.68 12.64 -16.43
N ALA A 246 -8.08 12.54 -15.16
CA ALA A 246 -9.19 11.71 -14.71
C ALA A 246 -10.54 12.16 -15.29
N GLY A 247 -10.74 13.47 -15.44
CA GLY A 247 -11.97 14.06 -15.96
C GLY A 247 -12.30 13.68 -17.39
N GLN A 248 -11.35 13.14 -18.16
CA GLN A 248 -11.62 12.63 -19.51
C GLN A 248 -12.55 11.40 -19.50
N PHE A 249 -12.59 10.67 -18.38
CA PHE A 249 -13.38 9.46 -18.21
C PHE A 249 -14.72 9.72 -17.52
N VAL A 250 -14.90 10.87 -16.87
CA VAL A 250 -16.11 11.17 -16.11
C VAL A 250 -17.20 11.74 -17.03
N THR A 251 -18.37 11.09 -17.03
CA THR A 251 -19.53 11.47 -17.84
C THR A 251 -20.68 12.08 -17.04
N SER A 252 -20.71 11.85 -15.72
CA SER A 252 -21.62 12.51 -14.79
C SER A 252 -21.18 13.95 -14.46
N GLU A 253 -22.09 14.76 -13.91
CA GLU A 253 -21.73 16.06 -13.34
C GLU A 253 -20.89 15.87 -12.06
N VAL A 254 -19.71 16.50 -12.00
CA VAL A 254 -18.87 16.58 -10.79
C VAL A 254 -19.09 17.92 -10.12
N ASP A 255 -19.35 17.93 -8.82
CA ASP A 255 -19.40 19.17 -8.03
C ASP A 255 -17.98 19.53 -7.55
N PRO A 256 -17.31 20.53 -8.15
CA PRO A 256 -15.94 20.88 -7.77
C PRO A 256 -15.85 21.49 -6.37
N SER A 257 -16.97 21.93 -5.78
CA SER A 257 -16.99 22.46 -4.42
C SER A 257 -16.68 21.39 -3.36
N ALA A 258 -16.81 20.11 -3.71
CA ALA A 258 -16.44 18.99 -2.84
C ALA A 258 -14.93 18.95 -2.50
N TYR A 259 -14.09 19.61 -3.29
CA TYR A 259 -12.63 19.63 -3.13
C TYR A 259 -12.09 20.99 -2.65
N GLU A 260 -12.97 21.98 -2.46
CA GLU A 260 -12.56 23.32 -2.05
C GLU A 260 -12.04 23.30 -0.60
N LEU A 261 -10.81 23.78 -0.41
CA LEU A 261 -10.21 23.95 0.91
C LEU A 261 -10.62 25.30 1.49
N ASP A 262 -11.05 25.31 2.76
CA ASP A 262 -11.39 26.54 3.47
C ASP A 262 -10.19 27.52 3.56
N GLU A 263 -10.43 28.82 3.36
CA GLU A 263 -9.38 29.85 3.50
C GLU A 263 -8.82 29.92 4.93
N ASP A 264 -9.64 29.59 5.93
CA ASP A 264 -9.30 29.58 7.35
C ASP A 264 -8.81 28.19 7.84
N ARG A 265 -8.51 27.27 6.91
CA ARG A 265 -8.06 25.91 7.23
C ARG A 265 -6.77 25.93 8.08
N PRO A 266 -6.67 25.09 9.12
CA PRO A 266 -5.44 24.97 9.90
C PRO A 266 -4.27 24.58 9.00
N THR A 267 -3.08 25.07 9.34
CA THR A 267 -1.84 24.57 8.75
C THR A 267 -1.58 23.16 9.26
N HIS A 268 -1.20 22.26 8.37
CA HIS A 268 -0.70 20.93 8.75
C HIS A 268 0.52 21.07 9.67
N ASP A 269 0.59 20.22 10.69
CA ASP A 269 1.73 20.15 11.62
C ASP A 269 2.22 18.72 11.68
N ARG A 270 3.02 18.32 10.68
CA ARG A 270 3.57 16.97 10.51
C ARG A 270 4.72 16.63 11.46
N LYS A 271 4.80 17.34 12.58
CA LYS A 271 5.84 17.12 13.57
C LYS A 271 5.43 16.01 14.53
N ALA A 272 6.35 15.09 14.77
CA ALA A 272 6.20 14.15 15.88
C ALA A 272 6.15 14.89 17.23
N GLU A 273 5.36 14.38 18.18
CA GLU A 273 5.27 14.88 19.57
C GLU A 273 6.53 14.52 20.40
N ASN A 274 7.72 14.80 19.85
CA ASN A 274 9.03 14.52 20.44
C ASN A 274 10.10 15.52 19.92
N ASP A 275 11.37 15.26 20.24
CA ASP A 275 12.52 16.09 19.85
C ASP A 275 13.12 15.72 18.47
N THR A 276 12.50 14.81 17.71
CA THR A 276 12.96 14.42 16.37
C THR A 276 12.84 15.61 15.42
N SER A 277 13.95 15.97 14.78
CA SER A 277 14.01 16.99 13.74
C SER A 277 13.95 16.38 12.34
N ASP A 278 13.62 17.18 11.32
CA ASP A 278 13.67 16.71 9.93
C ASP A 278 15.07 16.20 9.52
N VAL A 279 16.14 16.76 10.10
CA VAL A 279 17.51 16.26 9.89
C VAL A 279 17.70 14.86 10.49
N ASP A 280 17.07 14.57 11.63
CA ASP A 280 17.11 13.24 12.24
C ASP A 280 16.33 12.24 11.36
N VAL A 281 15.17 12.63 10.84
CA VAL A 281 14.37 11.78 9.92
C VAL A 281 15.12 11.53 8.61
N LEU A 282 15.75 12.55 8.04
CA LEU A 282 16.55 12.42 6.82
C LEU A 282 17.77 11.52 7.03
N ASN A 283 18.48 11.64 8.15
CA ASN A 283 19.60 10.75 8.44
C ASN A 283 19.16 9.31 8.74
N TYR A 284 17.95 9.14 9.29
CA TYR A 284 17.33 7.83 9.41
C TYR A 284 17.06 7.22 8.02
N ALA A 285 16.39 7.97 7.12
CA ALA A 285 16.15 7.52 5.74
C ALA A 285 17.47 7.24 5.01
N LEU A 286 18.45 8.15 5.08
CA LEU A 286 19.77 8.00 4.46
C LEU A 286 20.52 6.74 4.93
N THR A 287 20.28 6.29 6.17
CA THR A 287 20.86 5.03 6.66
C THR A 287 20.33 3.82 5.89
N LEU A 288 19.04 3.84 5.54
CA LEU A 288 18.38 2.80 4.75
C LEU A 288 18.80 2.89 3.28
N GLU A 289 18.81 4.09 2.70
CA GLU A 289 19.28 4.30 1.32
C GLU A 289 20.74 3.84 1.14
N HIS A 290 21.61 4.07 2.12
CA HIS A 290 22.97 3.55 2.09
C HIS A 290 23.03 2.02 2.12
N LEU A 291 22.16 1.38 2.90
CA LEU A 291 22.04 -0.07 2.98
C LEU A 291 21.61 -0.66 1.62
N GLU A 292 20.56 -0.12 1.02
CA GLU A 292 20.02 -0.58 -0.27
C GLU A 292 20.97 -0.27 -1.44
N ASN A 293 21.52 0.95 -1.51
CA ASN A 293 22.53 1.30 -2.51
C ASN A 293 23.77 0.39 -2.41
N ALA A 294 24.27 0.12 -1.20
CA ALA A 294 25.39 -0.82 -1.03
C ALA A 294 25.02 -2.25 -1.44
N PHE A 295 23.82 -2.70 -1.08
CA PHE A 295 23.28 -4.01 -1.43
C PHE A 295 23.26 -4.23 -2.95
N TYR A 296 22.66 -3.32 -3.73
CA TYR A 296 22.62 -3.45 -5.19
C TYR A 296 23.99 -3.29 -5.82
N ARG A 297 24.77 -2.29 -5.38
CA ARG A 297 26.13 -2.06 -5.89
C ARG A 297 27.00 -3.32 -5.75
N ASP A 298 26.97 -3.96 -4.59
CA ASP A 298 27.84 -5.09 -4.28
C ASP A 298 27.29 -6.39 -4.87
N GLY A 299 25.96 -6.59 -4.86
CA GLY A 299 25.29 -7.73 -5.48
C GLY A 299 25.47 -7.78 -7.00
N LEU A 300 25.28 -6.65 -7.69
CA LEU A 300 25.47 -6.52 -9.14
C LEU A 300 26.95 -6.61 -9.56
N ALA A 301 27.89 -6.29 -8.66
CA ALA A 301 29.30 -6.55 -8.89
C ALA A 301 29.68 -8.03 -8.65
N GLY A 302 28.94 -8.72 -7.78
CA GLY A 302 29.19 -10.10 -7.35
C GLY A 302 28.62 -11.17 -8.28
N PHE A 303 27.47 -10.91 -8.91
CA PHE A 303 26.84 -11.83 -9.87
C PHE A 303 26.91 -11.29 -11.29
N SER A 304 27.17 -12.17 -12.25
CA SER A 304 27.00 -11.83 -13.67
C SER A 304 25.53 -11.77 -14.07
N ASP A 305 25.23 -11.04 -15.14
CA ASP A 305 23.91 -11.03 -15.78
C ASP A 305 23.39 -12.46 -16.04
N GLU A 306 24.26 -13.38 -16.50
CA GLU A 306 23.89 -14.77 -16.75
C GLU A 306 23.50 -15.50 -15.45
N GLU A 307 24.18 -15.25 -14.33
CA GLU A 307 23.81 -15.83 -13.03
C GLU A 307 22.47 -15.29 -12.52
N LEU A 308 22.22 -13.98 -12.66
CA LEU A 308 20.97 -13.35 -12.27
C LEU A 308 19.78 -13.83 -13.13
N MET A 309 19.96 -13.91 -14.45
CA MET A 309 18.95 -14.44 -15.38
C MET A 309 18.57 -15.90 -15.09
N ASN A 310 19.53 -16.70 -14.59
CA ASN A 310 19.36 -18.12 -14.31
C ASN A 310 19.17 -18.42 -12.81
N ALA A 311 18.77 -17.43 -12.00
CA ALA A 311 18.43 -17.66 -10.61
C ALA A 311 17.34 -18.74 -10.48
N ASP A 312 17.51 -19.71 -9.58
CA ASP A 312 16.56 -20.82 -9.41
C ASP A 312 15.12 -20.36 -9.13
N VAL A 313 14.94 -19.23 -8.43
CA VAL A 313 13.61 -18.65 -8.15
C VAL A 313 12.90 -18.20 -9.42
N LEU A 314 13.65 -17.89 -10.48
CA LEU A 314 13.11 -17.47 -11.77
C LEU A 314 12.79 -18.63 -12.71
N SER A 315 12.87 -19.89 -12.26
CA SER A 315 12.74 -21.06 -13.13
C SER A 315 11.39 -21.18 -13.84
N ASP A 316 10.35 -20.57 -13.27
CA ASP A 316 8.99 -20.57 -13.80
C ASP A 316 8.74 -19.41 -14.79
N TYR A 317 9.64 -18.44 -14.83
CA TYR A 317 9.61 -17.31 -15.77
C TYR A 317 10.20 -17.68 -17.13
N ASP A 318 9.73 -16.99 -18.18
CA ASP A 318 10.29 -17.15 -19.51
C ASP A 318 11.64 -16.46 -19.64
N THR A 319 12.44 -16.93 -20.60
CA THR A 319 13.68 -16.30 -21.04
C THR A 319 13.55 -14.80 -21.28
N LYS A 320 12.44 -14.31 -21.84
CA LYS A 320 12.25 -12.87 -22.08
C LYS A 320 12.18 -12.03 -20.80
N ILE A 321 11.57 -12.55 -19.74
CA ILE A 321 11.50 -11.85 -18.45
C ILE A 321 12.85 -11.95 -17.74
N GLN A 322 13.43 -13.15 -17.73
CA GLN A 322 14.77 -13.39 -17.20
C GLN A 322 15.78 -12.42 -17.81
N GLU A 323 15.78 -12.26 -19.14
CA GLU A 323 16.67 -11.34 -19.88
C GLU A 323 16.56 -9.87 -19.45
N LYS A 324 15.42 -9.44 -18.90
CA LYS A 324 15.22 -8.07 -18.39
C LYS A 324 15.66 -7.88 -16.94
N VAL A 325 15.72 -8.96 -16.15
CA VAL A 325 15.98 -8.89 -14.71
C VAL A 325 17.26 -8.11 -14.38
N PRO A 326 18.44 -8.39 -14.98
CA PRO A 326 19.66 -7.63 -14.65
C PRO A 326 19.54 -6.13 -14.95
N GLY A 327 18.85 -5.78 -16.03
CA GLY A 327 18.63 -4.38 -16.40
C GLY A 327 17.71 -3.65 -15.41
N HIS A 328 16.66 -4.32 -14.94
CA HIS A 328 15.78 -3.76 -13.92
C HIS A 328 16.48 -3.65 -12.55
N LEU A 329 17.26 -4.65 -12.14
CA LEU A 329 18.05 -4.57 -10.90
C LEU A 329 19.10 -3.45 -10.95
N ALA A 330 19.74 -3.24 -12.11
CA ALA A 330 20.66 -2.11 -12.29
C ALA A 330 19.95 -0.77 -12.20
N MET A 331 18.71 -0.67 -12.73
CA MET A 331 17.88 0.53 -12.61
C MET A 331 17.49 0.81 -11.15
N VAL A 332 17.13 -0.21 -10.37
CA VAL A 332 16.92 -0.07 -8.91
C VAL A 332 18.18 0.47 -8.24
N GLY A 333 19.34 -0.15 -8.49
CA GLY A 333 20.61 0.33 -7.92
C GLY A 333 20.97 1.78 -8.32
N ASP A 334 20.62 2.22 -9.54
CA ASP A 334 20.78 3.61 -9.96
C ASP A 334 19.81 4.56 -9.22
N HIS A 335 18.60 4.10 -8.89
CA HIS A 335 17.64 4.85 -8.09
C HIS A 335 18.12 5.01 -6.65
N GLU A 336 18.58 3.93 -6.00
CA GLU A 336 19.10 4.02 -4.63
C GLU A 336 20.31 4.95 -4.53
N ALA A 337 21.19 4.93 -5.52
CA ALA A 337 22.30 5.89 -5.60
C ALA A 337 21.81 7.35 -5.73
N ALA A 338 20.72 7.57 -6.47
CA ALA A 338 20.10 8.89 -6.60
C ALA A 338 19.42 9.34 -5.30
N HIS A 339 18.74 8.44 -4.58
CA HIS A 339 18.14 8.71 -3.27
C HIS A 339 19.21 9.11 -2.25
N VAL A 340 20.29 8.33 -2.13
CA VAL A 340 21.45 8.67 -1.26
C VAL A 340 21.94 10.08 -1.54
N SER A 341 22.12 10.45 -2.82
CA SER A 341 22.58 11.78 -3.22
C SER A 341 21.57 12.86 -2.83
N ALA A 342 20.29 12.67 -3.13
CA ALA A 342 19.24 13.64 -2.88
C ALA A 342 19.03 13.91 -1.38
N ILE A 343 19.03 12.86 -0.57
CA ILE A 343 18.88 12.97 0.88
C ILE A 343 20.12 13.60 1.52
N SER A 344 21.32 13.18 1.10
CA SER A 344 22.58 13.79 1.58
C SER A 344 22.61 15.30 1.32
N ASP A 345 22.31 15.71 0.08
CA ASP A 345 22.25 17.12 -0.30
C ASP A 345 21.20 17.89 0.53
N THR A 346 20.08 17.26 0.84
CA THR A 346 19.00 17.87 1.65
C THR A 346 19.43 18.04 3.11
N VAL A 347 20.10 17.04 3.69
CA VAL A 347 20.67 17.14 5.04
C VAL A 347 21.66 18.30 5.14
N GLU A 348 22.56 18.45 4.17
CA GLU A 348 23.52 19.56 4.15
C GLU A 348 22.83 20.93 3.99
N GLN A 349 21.81 21.01 3.12
CA GLN A 349 21.03 22.24 2.92
C GLN A 349 20.30 22.70 4.19
N LEU A 350 19.84 21.76 5.01
CA LEU A 350 19.26 22.03 6.32
C LEU A 350 20.30 22.31 7.42
N GLY A 351 21.59 22.28 7.09
CA GLY A 351 22.70 22.53 8.01
C GLY A 351 23.05 21.33 8.90
N GLY A 352 22.55 20.14 8.56
CA GLY A 352 22.92 18.88 9.19
C GLY A 352 24.25 18.33 8.66
N THR A 353 24.62 17.16 9.16
CA THR A 353 25.72 16.35 8.63
C THR A 353 25.13 15.03 8.17
N PRO A 354 25.25 14.67 6.88
CA PRO A 354 24.81 13.37 6.39
C PRO A 354 25.50 12.25 7.16
N VAL A 355 24.76 11.21 7.52
CA VAL A 355 25.33 9.97 8.05
C VAL A 355 26.21 9.32 6.99
N GLU A 356 27.30 8.70 7.41
CA GLU A 356 28.19 7.97 6.50
C GLU A 356 27.65 6.55 6.26
N GLU A 357 27.92 5.99 5.09
CA GLU A 357 27.66 4.58 4.76
C GLU A 357 28.34 3.66 5.79
N ALA A 358 27.60 2.64 6.28
CA ALA A 358 28.13 1.64 7.21
C ALA A 358 28.79 0.47 6.49
N GLU A 359 29.40 -0.45 7.23
CA GLU A 359 29.79 -1.75 6.67
C GLU A 359 28.64 -2.75 6.80
N TYR A 360 28.39 -3.54 5.75
CA TYR A 360 27.24 -4.45 5.67
C TYR A 360 27.65 -5.93 5.43
N ASP A 361 26.86 -6.86 5.97
CA ASP A 361 26.88 -8.28 5.65
C ASP A 361 25.45 -8.76 5.34
N PHE A 362 25.19 -9.03 4.06
CA PHE A 362 23.86 -9.42 3.57
C PHE A 362 23.61 -10.94 3.59
N GLY A 363 24.65 -11.75 3.81
CA GLY A 363 24.53 -13.20 3.99
C GLY A 363 23.99 -14.03 2.81
N TYR A 364 23.82 -13.47 1.61
CA TYR A 364 23.43 -14.23 0.42
C TYR A 364 24.65 -14.91 -0.24
N GLU A 365 24.46 -16.12 -0.78
CA GLU A 365 25.50 -16.83 -1.54
C GLU A 365 25.09 -17.08 -3.00
N THR A 366 23.79 -16.97 -3.29
CA THR A 366 23.22 -17.27 -4.61
C THR A 366 22.37 -16.12 -5.16
N PRO A 367 22.15 -16.04 -6.48
CA PRO A 367 21.24 -15.06 -7.08
C PRO A 367 19.81 -15.13 -6.51
N SER A 368 19.30 -16.32 -6.20
CA SER A 368 17.97 -16.48 -5.59
C SER A 368 17.91 -15.91 -4.16
N GLU A 369 18.97 -16.11 -3.37
CA GLU A 369 19.06 -15.51 -2.04
C GLU A 369 19.20 -13.99 -2.12
N PHE A 370 19.98 -13.48 -3.09
CA PHE A 370 20.06 -12.04 -3.38
C PHE A 370 18.68 -11.47 -3.69
N LEU A 371 17.92 -12.05 -4.64
CA LEU A 371 16.55 -11.59 -4.93
C LEU A 371 15.61 -11.67 -3.72
N GLY A 372 15.80 -12.67 -2.85
CA GLY A 372 15.04 -12.79 -1.61
C GLY A 372 15.36 -11.70 -0.58
N VAL A 373 16.63 -11.32 -0.44
CA VAL A 373 17.06 -10.19 0.42
C VAL A 373 16.59 -8.87 -0.18
N ALA A 374 16.73 -8.69 -1.50
CA ALA A 374 16.28 -7.50 -2.22
C ALA A 374 14.80 -7.23 -1.92
N LYS A 375 13.94 -8.24 -2.10
CA LYS A 375 12.52 -8.17 -1.75
C LYS A 375 12.29 -7.72 -0.30
N ALA A 376 13.05 -8.27 0.65
CA ALA A 376 12.89 -7.92 2.06
C ALA A 376 13.30 -6.49 2.36
N LEU A 377 14.36 -5.98 1.72
CA LEU A 377 14.82 -4.59 1.85
C LEU A 377 13.78 -3.62 1.30
N GLU A 378 13.37 -3.73 0.03
CA GLU A 378 12.40 -2.77 -0.56
C GLU A 378 11.07 -2.73 0.20
N ASN A 379 10.54 -3.88 0.63
CA ASN A 379 9.30 -3.89 1.43
C ASN A 379 9.51 -3.23 2.81
N THR A 380 10.73 -3.32 3.37
CA THR A 380 11.10 -2.60 4.60
C THR A 380 11.23 -1.10 4.32
N GLY A 381 11.79 -0.70 3.18
CA GLY A 381 11.86 0.69 2.71
C GLY A 381 10.48 1.32 2.61
N VAL A 382 9.53 0.66 1.92
CA VAL A 382 8.12 1.09 1.83
C VAL A 382 7.53 1.34 3.23
N ALA A 383 7.63 0.35 4.12
CA ALA A 383 7.08 0.45 5.46
C ALA A 383 7.76 1.54 6.31
N ALA A 384 9.07 1.75 6.11
CA ALA A 384 9.86 2.78 6.80
C ALA A 384 9.44 4.20 6.39
N TYR A 385 9.29 4.45 5.09
CA TYR A 385 8.82 5.74 4.58
C TYR A 385 7.39 6.05 5.03
N ALA A 386 6.47 5.07 4.93
CA ALA A 386 5.10 5.23 5.42
C ALA A 386 5.06 5.51 6.93
N GLY A 387 5.86 4.82 7.73
CA GLY A 387 5.94 5.04 9.18
C GLY A 387 6.61 6.35 9.60
N ALA A 388 7.49 6.91 8.76
CA ALA A 388 8.13 8.21 8.98
C ALA A 388 7.29 9.40 8.51
N ALA A 389 6.32 9.20 7.61
CA ALA A 389 5.46 10.26 7.06
C ALA A 389 4.88 11.24 8.10
N PRO A 390 4.34 10.82 9.26
CA PRO A 390 3.80 11.74 10.27
C PRO A 390 4.87 12.43 11.14
N THR A 391 6.14 12.36 10.76
CA THR A 391 7.28 12.93 11.51
C THR A 391 8.05 14.02 10.77
N VAL A 392 7.70 14.28 9.50
CA VAL A 392 8.41 15.21 8.61
C VAL A 392 7.71 16.57 8.54
N SER A 393 8.27 17.56 9.22
CA SER A 393 7.68 18.89 9.37
C SER A 393 7.84 19.76 8.11
N ALA A 394 9.02 19.75 7.47
CA ALA A 394 9.28 20.57 6.29
C ALA A 394 8.59 20.04 5.03
N ASP A 395 7.77 20.88 4.39
CA ASP A 395 7.08 20.57 3.13
C ASP A 395 8.03 20.09 2.02
N ALA A 396 9.19 20.74 1.88
CA ALA A 396 10.16 20.35 0.85
C ALA A 396 10.72 18.94 1.08
N VAL A 397 10.91 18.54 2.34
CA VAL A 397 11.37 17.19 2.70
C VAL A 397 10.26 16.19 2.47
N PHE A 398 9.04 16.49 2.94
CA PHE A 398 7.88 15.62 2.77
C PHE A 398 7.57 15.36 1.28
N ASN A 399 7.59 16.40 0.45
CA ASN A 399 7.32 16.28 -0.98
C ASN A 399 8.37 15.44 -1.72
N ALA A 400 9.63 15.49 -1.30
CA ALA A 400 10.66 14.62 -1.87
C ALA A 400 10.49 13.17 -1.39
N ALA A 401 10.24 12.98 -0.09
CA ALA A 401 10.09 11.66 0.52
C ALA A 401 8.89 10.89 -0.04
N ILE A 402 7.76 11.56 -0.31
CA ILE A 402 6.59 10.88 -0.87
C ILE A 402 6.85 10.38 -2.31
N GLY A 403 7.65 11.10 -3.10
CA GLY A 403 8.03 10.65 -4.46
C GLY A 403 9.05 9.50 -4.46
N ILE A 404 9.92 9.42 -3.44
CA ILE A 404 10.80 8.24 -3.22
C ILE A 404 9.95 7.05 -2.77
N HIS A 405 9.02 7.28 -1.84
CA HIS A 405 8.17 6.23 -1.28
C HIS A 405 7.38 5.43 -2.33
N SER A 406 6.85 6.07 -3.39
CA SER A 406 6.23 5.31 -4.48
C SER A 406 7.23 4.50 -5.29
N VAL A 407 8.46 5.00 -5.48
CA VAL A 407 9.52 4.28 -6.20
C VAL A 407 9.94 3.02 -5.44
N GLU A 408 10.11 3.11 -4.10
CA GLU A 408 10.31 1.95 -3.23
C GLU A 408 9.21 0.90 -3.42
N ALA A 409 7.96 1.36 -3.50
CA ALA A 409 6.82 0.47 -3.66
C ALA A 409 6.78 -0.18 -5.05
N ARG A 410 7.21 0.52 -6.10
CA ARG A 410 7.37 -0.04 -7.45
C ARG A 410 8.49 -1.10 -7.49
N HIS A 411 9.62 -0.85 -6.83
CA HIS A 411 10.69 -1.83 -6.69
C HIS A 411 10.20 -3.07 -5.94
N ALA A 412 9.52 -2.87 -4.80
CA ALA A 412 8.95 -3.94 -4.00
C ALA A 412 7.93 -4.77 -4.79
N SER A 413 7.09 -4.15 -5.63
CA SER A 413 6.17 -4.85 -6.53
C SER A 413 6.89 -5.79 -7.48
N PHE A 414 7.93 -5.27 -8.16
CA PHE A 414 8.73 -6.07 -9.09
C PHE A 414 9.46 -7.21 -8.39
N LEU A 415 10.05 -6.99 -7.22
CA LEU A 415 10.78 -8.03 -6.50
C LEU A 415 9.87 -9.06 -5.84
N ASN A 416 8.67 -8.67 -5.40
CA ASN A 416 7.65 -9.60 -4.97
C ASN A 416 7.30 -10.56 -6.12
N GLU A 417 7.05 -10.03 -7.32
CA GLU A 417 6.80 -10.83 -8.52
C GLU A 417 7.97 -11.78 -8.78
N LEU A 418 9.22 -11.29 -8.87
CA LEU A 418 10.39 -12.15 -9.12
C LEU A 418 10.56 -13.29 -8.09
N ASN A 419 10.02 -13.12 -6.88
CA ASN A 419 10.07 -14.12 -5.82
C ASN A 419 8.79 -14.97 -5.73
N VAL A 420 7.95 -14.97 -6.77
CA VAL A 420 6.71 -15.76 -6.86
C VAL A 420 5.73 -15.44 -5.73
N GLU A 421 5.65 -14.16 -5.36
CA GLU A 421 4.68 -13.60 -4.43
C GLU A 421 3.81 -12.56 -5.13
N SER A 422 2.68 -12.19 -4.52
CA SER A 422 1.83 -11.14 -5.10
C SER A 422 2.61 -9.82 -5.18
N PRO A 423 2.63 -9.11 -6.32
CA PRO A 423 3.29 -7.81 -6.44
C PRO A 423 2.75 -6.79 -5.41
N PHE A 424 1.46 -6.90 -5.13
CA PHE A 424 0.69 -6.12 -4.16
C PHE A 424 -0.02 -7.09 -3.20
N PRO A 425 0.57 -7.41 -2.03
CA PRO A 425 0.07 -8.48 -1.16
C PRO A 425 -1.13 -8.08 -0.29
N VAL A 426 -1.34 -6.78 -0.08
CA VAL A 426 -2.41 -6.20 0.75
C VAL A 426 -2.93 -4.93 0.09
N ALA A 427 -4.14 -4.48 0.43
CA ALA A 427 -4.70 -3.23 -0.11
C ALA A 427 -4.02 -1.98 0.48
N VAL A 428 -3.70 -1.98 1.77
CA VAL A 428 -3.00 -0.87 2.42
C VAL A 428 -1.71 -1.41 3.02
N ASP A 429 -0.56 -0.94 2.54
CA ASP A 429 0.73 -1.33 3.13
C ASP A 429 0.83 -0.84 4.58
N GLU A 430 1.35 -1.71 5.45
CA GLU A 430 1.47 -1.41 6.88
C GLU A 430 2.76 -0.61 7.17
N PRO A 431 2.68 0.51 7.91
CA PRO A 431 3.85 1.27 8.31
C PRO A 431 4.63 0.53 9.40
N MET A 432 5.96 0.69 9.40
CA MET A 432 6.82 0.25 10.49
C MET A 432 7.36 1.45 11.28
N THR A 433 7.43 1.30 12.61
CA THR A 433 8.12 2.29 13.44
C THR A 433 9.63 2.24 13.18
N MET A 434 10.33 3.35 13.41
CA MET A 434 11.80 3.41 13.28
C MET A 434 12.52 2.32 14.10
N ALA A 435 11.95 1.90 15.22
CA ALA A 435 12.50 0.83 16.05
C ALA A 435 12.35 -0.56 15.42
N GLU A 436 11.20 -0.84 14.79
CA GLU A 436 10.97 -2.08 14.06
C GLU A 436 11.84 -2.14 12.81
N VAL A 437 11.96 -1.04 12.07
CA VAL A 437 12.87 -0.93 10.92
C VAL A 437 14.31 -1.13 11.37
N GLN A 438 14.74 -0.52 12.48
CA GLN A 438 16.08 -0.73 13.02
C GLN A 438 16.33 -2.20 13.41
N GLU A 439 15.33 -2.91 13.92
CA GLU A 439 15.44 -4.34 14.22
C GLU A 439 15.67 -5.16 12.94
N VAL A 440 14.99 -4.81 11.84
CA VAL A 440 15.15 -5.47 10.54
C VAL A 440 16.45 -5.07 9.85
N ALA A 441 16.67 -3.78 9.57
CA ALA A 441 17.85 -3.28 8.85
C ALA A 441 19.14 -3.50 9.64
N GLY A 442 19.09 -3.38 10.97
CA GLY A 442 20.24 -3.54 11.85
C GLY A 442 20.84 -4.95 11.85
N GLN A 443 20.15 -5.96 11.31
CA GLN A 443 20.71 -7.31 11.16
C GLN A 443 21.85 -7.37 10.13
N PHE A 444 21.89 -6.42 9.19
CA PHE A 444 22.87 -6.36 8.11
C PHE A 444 24.07 -5.47 8.43
N ILE A 445 23.99 -4.62 9.45
CA ILE A 445 25.04 -3.65 9.80
C ILE A 445 26.10 -4.33 10.67
N VAL A 446 27.38 -4.28 10.26
CA VAL A 446 28.49 -4.92 11.00
C VAL A 446 29.41 -3.94 11.74
N GLU A 447 29.71 -2.76 11.18
CA GLU A 447 30.55 -1.72 11.80
C GLU A 447 30.06 -0.29 11.51
#